data_AF-A0A960HGT9-F1
#
_entry.id   AF-A0A960HGT9-F1
#
_cell.length_a   1.000
_cell.length_b   1.000
_cell.length_c   1.000
_cell.angle_alpha   90.00
_cell.angle_beta   90.00
_cell.angle_gamma   90.00
#
_symmetry.space_group_name_H-M   'P 1'
#
loop_
_entity.id
_entity.type
_entity.pdbx_description
1 polymer ?
#
loop_
_entity_poly.entity_id
_entity_poly.type
_entity_poly.pdbx_seq_one_letter_code
_entity_poly.pdbx_strand_id
1 'polypeptide(L)' 'FAFKPVEAGAATQVWASVADLAGSNGAYLADCGLGEAGGNPNHAGFETFLLDDDVTDRLWSASEELVAQALGA' A
#
# COMPACT_ATOMS: atom_id res chain seq x y z
N PHE A 1 18.91 -6.84 15.86
CA PHE A 1 17.81 -6.77 14.89
C PHE A 1 17.02 -8.07 14.99
N ALA A 2 15.71 -8.01 15.18
CA ALA A 2 14.85 -9.18 15.27
C ALA A 2 13.70 -9.01 14.27
N PHE A 3 13.47 -10.03 13.46
CA PHE A 3 12.35 -10.03 12.51
C PHE A 3 11.03 -10.26 13.24
N LYS A 4 9.93 -9.69 12.72
CA LYS A 4 8.58 -10.04 13.17
C LYS A 4 8.32 -11.54 12.91
N PRO A 5 7.55 -12.23 13.78
CA PRO A 5 6.99 -13.54 13.46
C PRO A 5 6.19 -13.49 12.15
N VAL A 6 6.08 -14.63 11.47
CA VAL A 6 5.35 -14.74 10.19
C VAL A 6 3.89 -14.30 10.36
N GLU A 7 3.26 -14.71 11.46
CA GLU A 7 1.88 -14.38 11.79
C GLU A 7 1.68 -12.87 11.95
N ALA A 8 2.65 -12.19 12.58
CA ALA A 8 2.64 -10.74 12.72
C ALA A 8 2.87 -10.02 11.37
N GLY A 9 3.63 -10.63 10.45
CA GLY A 9 3.77 -10.13 9.08
C GLY A 9 2.49 -10.25 8.26
N ALA A 10 1.75 -11.35 8.41
CA ALA A 10 0.49 -11.59 7.70
C ALA A 10 -0.71 -10.84 8.30
N ALA A 11 -0.65 -10.45 9.58
CA ALA A 11 -1.77 -9.91 10.33
C ALA A 11 -2.46 -8.71 9.63
N THR A 12 -1.69 -7.74 9.10
CA THR A 12 -2.26 -6.57 8.42
C THR A 12 -3.09 -6.95 7.19
N GLN A 13 -2.64 -7.94 6.41
CA GLN A 13 -3.37 -8.40 5.23
C GLN A 13 -4.67 -9.11 5.63
N VAL A 14 -4.61 -9.97 6.65
CA VAL A 14 -5.80 -10.66 7.18
C VAL A 14 -6.81 -9.65 7.73
N TRP A 15 -6.35 -8.68 8.52
CA TRP A 15 -7.19 -7.61 9.05
C TRP A 15 -7.83 -6.78 7.93
N ALA A 16 -7.06 -6.34 6.93
CA ALA A 16 -7.57 -5.57 5.81
C ALA A 16 -8.65 -6.31 4.99
N SER A 17 -8.61 -7.64 5.00
CA SER A 17 -9.59 -8.48 4.28
C SER A 17 -10.94 -8.58 4.97
N VAL A 18 -11.03 -8.21 6.26
CA VAL A 18 -12.23 -8.44 7.09
C VAL A 18 -12.70 -7.21 7.86
N ALA A 19 -11.87 -6.17 8.00
CA ALA A 19 -12.23 -4.92 8.65
C ALA A 19 -13.15 -4.06 7.78
N ASP A 20 -13.99 -3.23 8.41
CA ASP A 20 -14.77 -2.21 7.70
C ASP A 20 -13.87 -1.01 7.36
N LEU A 21 -13.43 -0.95 6.11
CA LEU A 21 -12.52 0.06 5.58
C LEU A 21 -13.14 0.87 4.44
N ALA A 22 -14.46 0.80 4.25
CA ALA A 22 -15.11 1.48 3.12
C ALA A 22 -14.86 2.99 3.13
N GLY A 23 -14.82 3.61 4.32
CA GLY A 23 -14.49 5.03 4.50
C GLY A 23 -13.00 5.38 4.34
N SER A 24 -12.13 4.39 4.13
CA SER A 24 -10.68 4.54 3.97
C SER A 24 -10.16 3.86 2.71
N ASN A 25 -11.00 3.73 1.68
CA ASN A 25 -10.61 3.15 0.40
C ASN A 25 -9.36 3.86 -0.16
N GLY A 26 -8.36 3.08 -0.58
CA GLY A 26 -7.08 3.59 -1.11
C GLY A 26 -6.06 4.02 -0.04
N ALA A 27 -6.37 3.94 1.25
CA ALA A 27 -5.41 4.27 2.31
C ALA A 27 -4.28 3.23 2.39
N TYR A 28 -3.07 3.70 2.73
CA TYR A 28 -1.97 2.81 3.13
C TYR A 28 -2.30 2.17 4.48
N LEU A 29 -2.03 0.87 4.63
CA LEU A 29 -2.34 0.12 5.83
C LEU A 29 -1.06 -0.47 6.43
N ALA A 30 -0.90 -0.36 7.75
CA ALA A 30 0.25 -0.89 8.47
C ALA A 30 -0.13 -1.28 9.89
N ASP A 31 0.46 -2.36 10.40
CA ASP A 31 0.27 -2.88 11.77
C ASP A 31 -1.22 -3.00 12.19
N CYS A 32 -2.06 -3.55 11.30
CA CYS A 32 -3.51 -3.65 11.47
C CYS A 32 -4.22 -2.29 11.71
N GLY A 33 -3.73 -1.22 11.08
CA GLY A 33 -4.31 0.12 11.12
C GLY A 33 -4.01 0.95 9.88
N LEU A 34 -4.42 2.22 9.91
CA LEU A 34 -4.07 3.20 8.87
C LEU A 34 -2.62 3.65 9.02
N GLY A 35 -1.93 3.77 7.89
CA GLY A 35 -0.57 4.26 7.84
C GLY A 35 -0.46 5.78 8.01
N GLU A 36 0.72 6.24 8.41
CA GLU A 36 1.05 7.64 8.62
C GLU A 36 1.93 8.17 7.47
N ALA A 37 1.42 9.15 6.72
CA ALA A 37 2.16 9.79 5.63
C ALA A 37 3.37 10.56 6.18
N GLY A 38 4.57 10.28 5.66
CA GLY A 38 5.83 10.83 6.16
C GLY A 38 6.31 10.23 7.49
N GLY A 39 5.60 9.21 8.01
CA GLY A 39 6.00 8.47 9.20
C GLY A 39 7.16 7.50 8.93
N ASN A 40 7.67 6.85 9.98
CA ASN A 40 8.76 5.88 9.86
C ASN A 40 8.31 4.59 9.13
N PRO A 41 8.91 4.23 7.97
CA PRO A 41 8.54 3.02 7.21
C PRO A 41 8.79 1.70 7.93
N ASN A 42 9.62 1.68 8.97
CA ASN A 42 9.85 0.49 9.79
C ASN A 42 8.75 0.27 10.85
N HIS A 43 7.82 1.21 10.97
CA HIS A 43 6.66 1.14 11.86
C HIS A 43 5.38 1.21 11.02
N ALA A 44 4.51 2.19 11.30
CA ALA A 44 3.25 2.38 10.60
C ALA A 44 3.31 3.52 9.58
N GLY A 45 4.50 3.99 9.19
CA GLY A 45 4.67 5.10 8.28
C GLY A 45 4.82 4.68 6.81
N PHE A 46 4.60 5.62 5.90
CA PHE A 46 4.93 5.47 4.49
C PHE A 46 5.42 6.79 3.90
N GLU A 47 6.19 6.72 2.82
CA GLU A 47 6.74 7.91 2.17
C GLU A 47 5.66 8.70 1.43
N THR A 48 5.70 10.03 1.52
CA THR A 48 4.65 10.89 0.93
C THR A 48 4.63 10.86 -0.59
N PHE A 49 5.75 10.55 -1.25
CA PHE A 49 5.82 10.45 -2.71
C PHE A 49 4.98 9.30 -3.28
N LEU A 50 4.51 8.36 -2.45
CA LEU A 50 3.56 7.33 -2.90
C LEU A 50 2.20 7.92 -3.33
N LEU A 51 1.91 9.16 -2.93
CA LEU A 51 0.67 9.87 -3.24
C LEU A 51 0.83 10.87 -4.40
N ASP A 52 1.92 10.75 -5.17
CA ASP A 52 2.14 11.57 -6.37
C ASP A 52 1.39 10.95 -7.56
N ASP A 53 0.29 11.58 -7.95
CA ASP A 53 -0.57 11.11 -9.04
C ASP A 53 0.15 11.15 -10.40
N ASP A 54 0.99 12.15 -10.65
CA ASP A 54 1.74 12.28 -11.91
C ASP A 54 2.74 11.12 -12.06
N VAL A 55 3.41 10.74 -10.97
CA VAL A 55 4.30 9.57 -10.95
C VAL A 55 3.49 8.28 -11.11
N THR A 56 2.33 8.19 -10.48
CA THR A 56 1.44 7.02 -10.56
C THR A 56 0.95 6.77 -11.99
N ASP A 57 0.50 7.81 -12.70
CA ASP A 57 0.02 7.71 -14.09
C ASP A 57 1.13 7.27 -15.04
N ARG A 58 2.34 7.81 -14.86
CA ARG A 58 3.53 7.41 -15.63
C ARG A 58 3.91 5.97 -15.37
N LEU A 59 3.86 5.53 -14.10
CA LEU A 59 4.15 4.16 -13.71
C LEU A 59 3.13 3.18 -14.29
N TRP A 60 1.85 3.53 -14.26
CA TRP A 60 0.79 2.71 -14.84
C TRP A 60 0.99 2.54 -16.36
N SER A 61 1.16 3.65 -17.08
CA SER A 61 1.39 3.64 -18.53
C SER A 61 2.60 2.76 -18.91
N ALA A 62 3.73 2.94 -18.20
CA ALA A 62 4.91 2.12 -18.42
C ALA A 62 4.67 0.63 -18.10
N SER A 63 3.86 0.33 -17.07
CA SER A 63 3.52 -1.04 -16.70
C SER A 63 2.71 -1.74 -17.79
N GLU A 64 1.69 -1.07 -18.34
CA GLU A 64 0.87 -1.58 -19.44
C GLU A 64 1.71 -1.90 -20.68
N GLU A 65 2.66 -1.02 -21.03
CA GLU A 65 3.62 -1.25 -22.11
C GLU A 65 4.50 -2.47 -21.84
N LEU A 66 5.05 -2.60 -20.62
CA LEU A 66 5.95 -3.68 -20.23
C LEU A 66 5.29 -5.06 -20.26
N VAL A 67 4.01 -5.14 -19.89
CA VAL A 67 3.25 -6.41 -19.90
C VAL A 67 2.43 -6.62 -21.17
N ALA A 68 2.46 -5.67 -22.11
CA ALA A 68 1.66 -5.66 -23.34
C ALA A 68 0.15 -5.87 -23.08
N GLN A 69 -0.37 -5.28 -22.01
CA GLN A 69 -1.76 -5.37 -21.60
C GLN A 69 -2.24 -4.02 -21.08
N ALA A 70 -3.29 -3.48 -21.69
CA ALA A 70 -4.00 -2.30 -21.18
C ALA A 70 -5.20 -2.74 -20.33
N LEU A 71 -5.36 -2.11 -19.16
CA LEU A 71 -6.48 -2.36 -18.26
C LEU A 71 -7.43 -1.15 -18.30
N GLY A 72 -8.38 -1.20 -19.25
CA GLY A 72 -9.49 -0.26 -19.33
C GLY A 72 -9.10 1.12 -19.88
N ALA A 73 -9.46 1.34 -21.14
CA ALA A 73 -9.90 2.65 -21.63
C ALA A 73 -11.42 2.78 -21.41
#